data_AF-A0A9Q0TAM2-F1
#
_entry.id   AF-A0A9Q0TAM2-F1
#
_cell.length_a   1.000
_cell.length_b   1.000
_cell.length_c   1.000
_cell.angle_alpha   90.00
_cell.angle_beta   90.00
_cell.angle_gamma   90.00
#
_symmetry.space_group_name_H-M   'P 1'
#
loop_
_entity.id
_entity.type
_entity.pdbx_description
1 polymer ?
#
loop_
_entity_poly.entity_id
_entity_poly.type
_entity_poly.pdbx_seq_one_letter_code
_entity_poly.pdbx_strand_id
1 'polypeptide(L)'
;MEKVHIFTKKLKPTAISHALSFPTHALEAFSFPEGAHKMRFEAVDATDTVGEQKGLVPEDRVAFFMETLGEADGMIRIRYTVRAQRKVMVLMGQDVWVDVEHLPLYGL
;
A
#
# COMPACT_ATOMS: atom_id res chain seq x y z
N MET A 1 -6.32 6.90 16.66
CA MET A 1 -5.75 7.69 15.53
C MET A 1 -6.26 7.08 14.24
N GLU A 2 -6.52 7.90 13.22
CA GLU A 2 -7.17 7.47 11.98
C GLU A 2 -6.13 7.19 10.89
N LYS A 3 -6.29 6.08 10.16
CA LYS A 3 -5.48 5.77 8.97
C LYS A 3 -5.96 6.60 7.79
N VAL A 4 -5.09 7.45 7.29
CA VAL A 4 -5.38 8.26 6.09
C VAL A 4 -5.03 7.44 4.86
N HIS A 5 -6.01 7.27 3.97
CA HIS A 5 -5.80 6.69 2.66
C HIS A 5 -5.00 7.65 1.78
N ILE A 6 -3.91 7.17 1.20
CA ILE A 6 -3.06 7.99 0.31
C ILE A 6 -3.49 7.76 -1.14
N PHE A 7 -3.44 6.50 -1.59
CA PHE A 7 -3.87 6.11 -2.92
C PHE A 7 -4.13 4.61 -3.01
N THR A 8 -4.90 4.23 -4.03
CA THR A 8 -5.06 2.84 -4.46
C THR A 8 -4.69 2.76 -5.93
N LYS A 9 -3.89 1.76 -6.28
CA LYS A 9 -3.45 1.55 -7.66
C LYS A 9 -3.54 0.09 -8.06
N LYS A 10 -4.20 -0.15 -9.18
CA LYS A 10 -4.21 -1.45 -9.84
C LYS A 10 -2.86 -1.72 -10.51
N LEU A 11 -2.32 -2.91 -10.28
CA LEU A 11 -1.06 -3.37 -10.83
C LEU A 11 -1.23 -3.71 -12.29
N LYS A 12 -0.45 -3.02 -13.12
CA LYS A 12 -0.28 -3.39 -14.52
C LYS A 12 0.71 -4.55 -14.60
N PRO A 13 0.67 -5.40 -15.65
CA PRO A 13 1.66 -6.46 -15.85
C PRO A 13 3.12 -5.98 -15.72
N THR A 14 3.41 -4.75 -16.16
CA THR A 14 4.74 -4.13 -16.07
C THR A 14 5.18 -3.74 -14.65
N ALA A 15 4.24 -3.55 -13.72
CA ALA A 15 4.52 -3.13 -12.34
C ALA A 15 4.93 -4.27 -11.41
N ILE A 16 4.86 -5.52 -11.88
CA ILE A 16 5.11 -6.73 -11.08
C ILE A 16 6.60 -7.07 -11.03
N SER A 17 7.40 -6.51 -11.93
CA SER A 17 8.80 -6.93 -12.06
C SER A 17 9.77 -6.15 -11.15
N HIS A 18 9.72 -4.81 -11.07
CA HIS A 18 10.77 -4.04 -10.37
C HIS A 18 10.35 -2.69 -9.77
N ALA A 19 9.29 -2.04 -10.28
CA ALA A 19 8.93 -0.69 -9.83
C ALA A 19 7.42 -0.42 -9.94
N LEU A 20 6.86 0.19 -8.91
CA LEU A 20 5.51 0.74 -8.91
C LEU A 20 5.58 2.25 -9.17
N SER A 21 4.90 2.75 -10.21
CA SER A 21 4.76 4.20 -10.38
C SER A 21 3.83 4.78 -9.32
N PHE A 22 4.24 5.86 -8.68
CA PHE A 22 3.41 6.58 -7.72
C PHE A 22 2.58 7.67 -8.42
N PRO A 23 1.30 7.83 -8.08
CA PRO A 23 0.53 8.98 -8.56
C PRO A 23 1.14 10.29 -8.05
N THR A 24 1.17 11.34 -8.87
CA THR A 24 1.77 12.64 -8.47
C THR A 24 1.11 13.24 -7.24
N HIS A 25 -0.22 13.16 -7.12
CA HIS A 25 -0.96 13.66 -5.95
C HIS A 25 -0.60 12.89 -4.66
N ALA A 26 -0.15 11.64 -4.75
CA ALA A 26 0.24 10.86 -3.58
C ALA A 26 1.57 11.33 -2.98
N LEU A 27 2.38 12.09 -3.72
CA LEU A 27 3.67 12.59 -3.25
C LEU A 27 3.53 13.59 -2.09
N GLU A 28 2.38 14.25 -1.96
CA GLU A 28 2.08 15.18 -0.86
C GLU A 28 2.10 14.51 0.52
N ALA A 29 1.89 13.19 0.59
CA ALA A 29 1.94 12.42 1.83
C ALA A 29 3.38 12.09 2.29
N PHE A 30 4.39 12.57 1.56
CA PHE A 30 5.78 12.24 1.79
C PHE A 30 6.63 13.51 1.92
N SER A 31 7.40 13.60 3.00
CA SER A 31 8.31 14.73 3.23
C SER A 31 9.63 14.50 2.51
N PHE A 32 9.81 15.15 1.36
CA PHE A 32 11.09 15.16 0.65
C PHE A 32 12.04 16.17 1.32
N PRO A 33 13.26 15.75 1.70
CA PRO A 33 14.28 16.68 2.18
C PRO A 33 14.57 17.76 1.12
N GLU A 34 14.90 18.97 1.56
CA GLU A 34 15.22 20.07 0.65
C GLU A 34 16.38 19.69 -0.29
N GLY A 35 16.21 19.94 -1.58
CA GLY A 35 17.19 19.57 -2.62
C GLY A 35 17.24 18.07 -2.97
N ALA A 36 16.46 17.21 -2.31
CA ALA A 36 16.44 15.79 -2.61
C ALA A 36 15.44 15.43 -3.73
N HIS A 37 15.83 14.50 -4.59
CA HIS A 37 14.97 13.91 -5.64
C HIS A 37 14.57 12.47 -5.33
N LYS A 38 14.99 11.97 -4.16
CA LYS A 38 14.74 10.60 -3.69
C LYS A 38 14.56 10.65 -2.18
N MET A 39 13.71 9.79 -1.67
CA MET A 39 13.58 9.55 -0.24
C MET A 39 13.41 8.06 0.02
N ARG A 40 13.84 7.62 1.19
CA ARG A 40 13.59 6.27 1.70
C ARG A 40 12.56 6.37 2.81
N PHE A 41 11.58 5.49 2.78
CA PHE A 41 10.62 5.31 3.86
C PHE A 41 10.37 3.81 4.03
N GLU A 42 9.89 3.45 5.22
CA GLU A 42 9.49 2.08 5.53
C GLU A 42 7.96 2.01 5.48
N ALA A 43 7.44 1.01 4.77
CA ALA A 43 6.04 0.67 4.79
C ALA A 43 5.89 -0.72 5.41
N VAL A 44 5.04 -0.81 6.42
CA VAL A 44 4.71 -2.08 7.05
C VAL A 44 3.56 -2.71 6.28
N ASP A 45 3.61 -4.01 6.11
CA ASP A 45 2.47 -4.76 5.64
C ASP A 45 1.34 -4.71 6.67
N ALA A 46 0.10 -4.51 6.25
CA ALA A 46 -1.03 -4.42 7.18
C ALA A 46 -1.24 -5.69 8.02
N THR A 47 -0.71 -6.82 7.58
CA THR A 47 -0.81 -8.12 8.27
C THR A 47 0.41 -8.46 9.13
N ASP A 48 1.43 -7.59 9.21
CA ASP A 48 2.70 -7.86 9.93
C ASP A 48 3.37 -9.20 9.50
N THR A 49 3.06 -9.70 8.30
CA THR A 49 3.64 -10.94 7.78
C THR A 49 5.06 -10.67 7.27
N VAL A 50 6.04 -11.20 7.99
CA VAL A 50 7.47 -11.07 7.63
C VAL A 50 7.81 -12.11 6.56
N GLY A 51 8.03 -11.66 5.32
CA GLY A 51 9.11 -12.25 4.52
C GLY A 51 8.79 -13.09 3.28
N GLU A 52 7.61 -13.02 2.66
CA GLU A 52 7.41 -13.66 1.35
C GLU A 52 6.97 -12.69 0.26
N GLN A 53 7.47 -12.88 -0.96
CA GLN A 53 6.92 -12.19 -2.13
C GLN A 53 5.45 -12.58 -2.24
N LYS A 54 4.55 -11.60 -2.13
CA LYS A 54 3.09 -11.80 -2.02
C LYS A 54 2.38 -12.46 -3.20
N GLY A 55 3.06 -13.11 -4.15
CA GLY A 55 2.40 -13.75 -5.30
C GLY A 55 1.48 -12.79 -6.06
N LEU A 56 1.86 -11.50 -6.13
CA LEU A 56 1.05 -10.46 -6.78
C LEU A 56 0.95 -10.78 -8.26
N VAL A 57 -0.27 -10.72 -8.78
CA VAL A 57 -0.57 -10.97 -10.20
C VAL A 57 -1.10 -9.69 -10.85
N PRO A 58 -1.10 -9.61 -12.19
CA PRO A 58 -1.77 -8.49 -12.86
C PRO A 58 -3.21 -8.39 -12.39
N GLU A 59 -3.74 -7.17 -12.34
CA GLU A 59 -5.09 -6.86 -11.88
C GLU A 59 -5.31 -6.84 -10.36
N ASP A 60 -4.36 -7.33 -9.56
CA ASP A 60 -4.31 -7.01 -8.14
C ASP A 60 -4.16 -5.49 -7.96
N ARG A 61 -4.51 -4.97 -6.79
CA ARG A 61 -4.31 -3.57 -6.45
C ARG A 61 -3.52 -3.44 -5.16
N VAL A 62 -2.76 -2.35 -5.06
CA VAL A 62 -2.06 -1.97 -3.84
C VAL A 62 -2.68 -0.69 -3.32
N ALA A 63 -2.99 -0.67 -2.02
CA ALA A 63 -3.48 0.50 -1.31
C ALA A 63 -2.47 0.94 -0.26
N PHE A 64 -2.10 2.22 -0.30
CA PHE A 64 -1.18 2.83 0.66
C PHE A 64 -1.95 3.71 1.64
N PHE A 65 -1.54 3.63 2.90
CA PHE A 65 -2.09 4.40 4.01
C PHE A 65 -0.96 5.02 4.81
N MET A 66 -1.24 6.15 5.46
CA MET A 66 -0.36 6.71 6.48
C MET A 66 -1.11 6.86 7.80
N GLU A 67 -0.36 6.77 8.89
CA GLU A 67 -0.88 6.96 10.23
C GLU A 67 0.13 7.77 11.03
N THR A 68 -0.30 8.88 11.60
CA THR A 68 0.53 9.69 12.51
C THR A 68 0.53 9.03 13.88
N LEU A 69 1.69 8.52 14.30
CA LEU A 69 1.88 7.84 15.59
C LEU A 69 2.06 8.82 16.76
N GLY A 70 2.05 10.12 16.48
CA GLY A 70 2.32 11.19 17.43
C GLY A 70 3.61 11.93 17.11
N GLU A 71 4.05 12.73 18.06
CA GLU A 71 5.27 13.54 17.97
C GLU A 71 6.27 13.05 19.01
N ALA A 72 7.51 12.85 18.60
CA ALA A 72 8.60 12.50 19.50
C ALA A 72 9.84 13.28 19.08
N ASP A 73 10.47 13.96 20.03
CA ASP A 73 11.68 14.77 19.79
C ASP A 73 11.50 15.85 18.70
N GLY A 74 10.33 16.51 18.70
CA GLY A 74 9.97 17.52 17.69
C GLY A 74 9.73 16.98 16.28
N MET A 75 9.73 15.65 16.09
CA MET A 75 9.47 15.00 14.81
C MET A 75 8.16 14.23 14.83
N ILE A 76 7.34 14.46 13.80
CA ILE A 76 6.14 13.67 13.55
C ILE A 76 6.55 12.26 13.16
N ARG A 77 6.13 11.27 13.96
CA ARG A 77 6.34 9.86 13.62
C ARG A 77 5.22 9.40 12.70
N ILE A 78 5.57 9.04 11.47
CA ILE A 78 4.64 8.53 10.47
C ILE A 78 4.88 7.04 10.28
N ARG A 79 3.80 6.26 10.25
CA ARG A 79 3.80 4.87 9.80
C ARG A 79 3.11 4.79 8.46
N TYR A 80 3.81 4.30 7.45
CA TYR A 80 3.20 3.91 6.19
C TYR A 80 2.74 2.45 6.27
N THR A 81 1.55 2.18 5.77
CA THR A 81 1.01 0.81 5.65
C THR A 81 0.69 0.53 4.20
N VAL A 82 1.01 -0.68 3.74
CA VAL A 82 0.68 -1.16 2.40
C VAL A 82 -0.23 -2.38 2.48
N ARG A 83 -1.26 -2.41 1.64
CA ARG A 83 -2.16 -3.57 1.47
C ARG A 83 -2.15 -4.02 0.02
N ALA A 84 -1.92 -5.29 -0.22
CA ALA A 84 -2.10 -5.91 -1.51
C ALA A 84 -3.45 -6.62 -1.54
N GLN A 85 -4.24 -6.40 -2.58
CA GLN A 85 -5.61 -6.88 -2.65
C GLN A 85 -5.94 -7.48 -4.02
N ARG A 86 -6.67 -8.59 -4.01
CA ARG A 86 -7.19 -9.24 -5.20
C ARG A 86 -8.70 -9.07 -5.27
N LYS A 87 -9.19 -8.78 -6.48
CA LYS A 87 -10.64 -8.81 -6.74
C LYS A 87 -11.07 -10.27 -6.78
N VAL A 88 -11.94 -10.66 -5.86
CA VAL A 88 -12.40 -12.05 -5.76
C VAL A 88 -13.75 -12.26 -6.44
N MET A 89 -14.61 -11.24 -6.45
CA MET A 89 -15.92 -11.29 -7.10
C MET A 89 -16.54 -9.90 -7.27
N VAL A 90 -17.70 -9.85 -7.91
CA VAL A 90 -18.59 -8.69 -7.95
C VAL A 90 -19.88 -9.07 -7.24
N LEU A 91 -20.25 -8.31 -6.20
CA LEU A 91 -21.52 -8.46 -5.49
C LEU A 91 -22.33 -7.18 -5.65
N MET A 92 -23.57 -7.30 -6.12
CA MET A 92 -24.47 -6.15 -6.29
C MET A 92 -23.86 -5.01 -7.13
N GLY A 93 -23.08 -5.35 -8.16
CA GLY A 93 -22.38 -4.38 -9.01
C GLY A 93 -21.15 -3.73 -8.36
N GLN A 94 -20.76 -4.14 -7.16
CA GLN A 94 -19.58 -3.64 -6.45
C GLN A 94 -18.46 -4.69 -6.45
N ASP A 95 -17.24 -4.24 -6.72
CA ASP A 95 -16.06 -5.09 -6.68
C ASP A 95 -15.68 -5.42 -5.23
N VAL A 96 -15.59 -6.71 -4.91
CA VAL A 96 -15.14 -7.20 -3.61
C VAL A 96 -13.64 -7.48 -3.67
N TRP A 97 -12.90 -6.82 -2.78
CA TRP A 97 -11.45 -6.91 -2.70
C TRP A 97 -11.04 -7.53 -1.38
N VAL A 98 -10.17 -8.52 -1.45
CA VAL A 98 -9.65 -9.26 -0.30
C VAL A 98 -8.14 -9.09 -0.26
N ASP A 99 -7.58 -8.90 0.94
CA ASP A 99 -6.12 -8.85 1.09
C ASP A 99 -5.51 -10.19 0.65
N VAL A 100 -4.40 -10.14 -0.10
CA VAL A 100 -3.83 -11.33 -0.74
C VAL A 100 -3.48 -12.42 0.27
N GLU A 101 -3.04 -12.06 1.47
CA GLU A 101 -2.75 -13.00 2.57
C GLU A 101 -3.98 -13.75 3.08
N HIS A 102 -5.18 -13.19 2.87
CA HIS A 102 -6.43 -13.80 3.29
C HIS A 102 -7.08 -14.67 2.21
N LEU A 103 -6.55 -14.70 0.98
CA LEU A 103 -7.10 -15.54 -0.09
C LEU A 103 -7.24 -17.02 0.29
N PRO A 104 -6.29 -17.64 1.02
CA PRO A 104 -6.43 -19.04 1.45
C PRO A 104 -7.66 -19.29 2.33
N LEU A 105 -8.13 -18.29 3.08
CA LEU A 105 -9.34 -18.39 3.89
C LEU A 105 -10.62 -18.54 3.04
N TYR A 106 -10.54 -18.20 1.76
CA TYR A 106 -11.61 -18.31 0.78
C TYR A 106 -11.40 -19.47 -0.20
N GLY A 107 -10.35 -20.29 0.00
CA GLY A 107 -9.99 -21.38 -0.92
C GLY A 107 -9.45 -20.90 -2.27
N LEU A 108 -8.84 -19.71 -2.32
CA LEU A 108 -8.29 -19.06 -3.52
C LEU A 108 -6.77 -18.91 -3.45
#